data_AF-A0AAV8UM84-F1
#
_entry.id   AF-A0AAV8UM84-F1
#
_cell.length_a   1.000
_cell.length_b   1.000
_cell.length_c   1.000
_cell.angle_alpha   90.00
_cell.angle_beta   90.00
_cell.angle_gamma   90.00
#
_symmetry.space_group_name_H-M   'P 1'
#
loop_
_entity.id
_entity.type
_entity.pdbx_description
1 polymer ?
#
loop_
_entity_poly.entity_id
_entity_poly.type
_entity_poly.pdbx_seq_one_letter_code
_entity_poly.pdbx_strand_id
1 'polypeptide(L)'
;MEATRDQSVVLGPDIMQEIFANLPVRSYGRMSQVCKDWNRVLKESDRIWRRRFREDFVQGARGGREKLLQNCSSAFMNSSLKIHAREAYMQQLAARTVTDPLVFELEGPSGGIWDVCPVGIDMAVTCTEKGSVQSWNVQYDQLRLMNERLIVPSGAALTDIVVDESLSYAVTCGLDSNFYLIDLLQRKVVKTCDSDLTLKMARSGNLVVTSSPGPTVRIYKGLFDRDPNVELETIPLVGHTDWVRSVCVIEKRGSGTSQLNPGYGGDLALSGADDYYVALFDLESAQLLGRMSAQPSQVHSVAASFDGGIGASGNSTGTVDLWDLKSHNQVGAMEKSSENIHALSFCPDGVTLLAGSDRGLSTWDLRNLKELKRFESEITSVRFSEAGELLFVCSGRRLLCSQLDKLDF
;
A
#
# COMPACT_ATOMS: atom_id res chain seq x y z
N MET A 1 13.95 60.00 -20.17
CA MET A 1 12.60 59.41 -20.12
C MET A 1 12.75 58.01 -19.55
N GLU A 2 12.06 57.84 -18.43
CA GLU A 2 12.05 56.80 -17.40
C GLU A 2 12.57 55.39 -17.76
N ALA A 3 13.54 54.93 -16.96
CA ALA A 3 13.82 53.51 -16.78
C ALA A 3 12.58 52.86 -16.14
N THR A 4 11.91 51.98 -16.88
CA THR A 4 10.82 51.14 -16.38
C THR A 4 11.32 50.32 -15.19
N ARG A 5 10.94 50.72 -13.97
CA ARG A 5 11.15 49.93 -12.76
C ARG A 5 10.44 48.59 -12.94
N ASP A 6 11.20 47.51 -12.75
CA ASP A 6 10.67 46.14 -12.72
C ASP A 6 9.69 46.02 -11.55
N GLN A 7 8.38 46.09 -11.84
CA GLN A 7 7.31 46.08 -10.84
C GLN A 7 7.26 44.79 -10.02
N SER A 8 8.01 43.77 -10.45
CA SER A 8 8.01 42.46 -9.84
C SER A 8 8.84 42.35 -8.56
N VAL A 9 9.76 43.30 -8.32
CA VAL A 9 10.52 43.40 -7.06
C VAL A 9 9.65 43.99 -5.94
N VAL A 10 8.48 44.57 -6.26
CA VAL A 10 7.59 45.24 -5.31
C VAL A 10 6.42 44.37 -4.86
N LEU A 11 6.10 43.30 -5.60
CA LEU A 11 4.94 42.43 -5.33
C LEU A 11 5.34 41.21 -4.49
N GLY A 12 4.70 41.02 -3.34
CA GLY A 12 4.94 39.87 -2.46
C GLY A 12 4.56 38.52 -3.10
N PRO A 13 5.10 37.40 -2.58
CA PRO A 13 4.97 36.07 -3.19
C PRO A 13 3.51 35.62 -3.36
N ASP A 14 2.60 36.01 -2.47
CA ASP A 14 1.19 35.60 -2.55
C ASP A 14 0.45 36.27 -3.72
N ILE A 15 0.70 37.55 -3.96
CA ILE A 15 0.12 38.29 -5.10
C ILE A 15 0.71 37.78 -6.41
N MET A 16 2.01 37.48 -6.42
CA MET A 16 2.68 36.88 -7.57
C MET A 16 2.09 35.52 -7.93
N GLN A 17 1.76 34.69 -6.94
CA GLN A 17 1.09 33.41 -7.18
C GLN A 17 -0.30 33.57 -7.82
N GLU A 18 -1.07 34.57 -7.38
CA GLU A 18 -2.40 34.84 -7.93
C GLU A 18 -2.32 35.36 -9.38
N ILE A 19 -1.38 36.25 -9.67
CA ILE A 19 -1.14 36.74 -11.03
C ILE A 19 -0.69 35.59 -11.94
N PHE A 20 0.27 34.78 -11.47
CA PHE A 20 0.81 33.67 -12.26
C PHE A 20 -0.26 32.62 -12.55
N ALA A 21 -1.08 32.25 -11.57
CA ALA A 21 -2.17 31.29 -11.76
C ALA A 21 -3.16 31.68 -12.86
N ASN A 22 -3.27 32.97 -13.19
CA ASN A 22 -4.19 33.48 -14.22
C ASN A 22 -3.53 33.64 -15.62
N LEU A 23 -2.25 33.29 -15.79
CA LEU A 23 -1.52 33.41 -17.06
C LEU A 23 -1.48 32.08 -17.85
N PRO A 24 -1.44 32.12 -19.20
CA PRO A 24 -1.39 30.91 -20.02
C PRO A 24 -0.04 30.16 -19.89
N VAL A 25 -0.04 28.82 -19.91
CA VAL A 25 1.17 28.00 -19.69
C VAL A 25 2.33 28.27 -20.65
N ARG A 26 2.03 28.60 -21.91
CA ARG A 26 3.05 28.99 -22.90
C ARG A 26 3.89 30.18 -22.45
N SER A 27 3.38 30.99 -21.52
CA SER A 27 4.08 32.13 -20.94
C SER A 27 5.09 31.71 -19.87
N TYR A 28 4.87 30.60 -19.16
CA TYR A 28 5.73 30.20 -18.02
C TYR A 28 7.16 29.88 -18.42
N GLY A 29 7.38 29.31 -19.61
CA GLY A 29 8.73 29.07 -20.12
C GLY A 29 9.54 30.35 -20.31
N ARG A 30 8.86 31.46 -20.64
CA ARG A 30 9.48 32.79 -20.72
C ARG A 30 9.60 33.42 -19.33
N MET A 31 8.61 33.22 -18.47
CA MET A 31 8.58 33.77 -17.10
C MET A 31 9.65 33.17 -16.18
N SER A 32 9.93 31.87 -16.31
CA SER A 32 10.98 31.19 -15.53
C SER A 32 12.40 31.68 -15.87
N GLN A 33 12.54 32.35 -17.01
CA GLN A 33 13.79 32.94 -17.50
C GLN A 33 13.92 34.43 -17.13
N VAL A 34 12.87 35.08 -16.59
CA VAL A 34 12.89 36.52 -16.27
C VAL A 34 13.82 36.81 -15.09
N CYS A 35 13.63 36.15 -13.94
CA CYS A 35 14.52 36.27 -12.80
C CYS A 35 14.42 35.08 -11.84
N LYS A 36 15.37 34.98 -10.90
CA LYS A 36 15.45 33.87 -9.93
C LYS A 36 14.22 33.80 -9.01
N ASP A 37 13.66 34.93 -8.62
CA ASP A 37 12.51 34.97 -7.70
C ASP A 37 11.22 34.49 -8.37
N TRP A 38 11.01 34.80 -9.65
CA TRP A 38 9.88 34.28 -10.43
C TRP A 38 9.98 32.77 -10.61
N ASN A 39 11.19 32.28 -10.92
CA ASN A 39 11.45 30.86 -11.06
C ASN A 39 11.22 30.11 -9.74
N ARG A 40 11.60 30.73 -8.61
CA ARG A 40 11.33 30.18 -7.27
C ARG A 40 9.83 30.07 -6.99
N VAL A 41 9.06 31.15 -7.18
CA VAL A 41 7.60 31.16 -6.95
C VAL A 41 6.87 30.15 -7.85
N LEU A 42 7.28 30.00 -9.11
CA LEU A 42 6.71 29.01 -10.04
C LEU A 42 7.00 27.57 -9.64
N LYS A 43 8.16 27.30 -9.02
CA LYS A 43 8.56 25.95 -8.58
C LYS A 43 7.93 25.55 -7.24
N GLU A 44 7.77 26.50 -6.33
CA GLU A 44 7.39 26.23 -4.94
C GLU A 44 5.88 26.34 -4.68
N SER A 45 5.11 26.96 -5.58
CA SER A 45 3.67 27.16 -5.35
C SER A 45 2.81 25.99 -5.85
N ASP A 46 2.42 25.10 -4.92
CA ASP A 46 1.44 24.04 -5.17
C ASP A 46 0.08 24.57 -5.64
N ARG A 47 -0.28 25.80 -5.27
CA ARG A 47 -1.58 26.42 -5.56
C ARG A 47 -1.76 26.71 -7.05
N ILE A 48 -0.70 27.19 -7.73
CA ILE A 48 -0.68 27.42 -9.18
C ILE A 48 -0.95 26.10 -9.91
N TRP A 49 -0.25 25.04 -9.51
CA TRP A 49 -0.34 23.74 -10.18
C TRP A 49 -1.65 23.01 -9.92
N ARG A 50 -2.22 23.10 -8.71
CA ARG A 50 -3.53 22.52 -8.37
C ARG A 50 -4.70 23.12 -9.15
N ARG A 51 -4.74 24.45 -9.33
CA ARG A 51 -5.81 25.14 -10.07
C ARG A 51 -5.76 24.80 -11.56
N ARG A 52 -4.54 24.79 -12.11
CA ARG A 52 -4.27 24.51 -13.52
C ARG A 52 -4.57 23.06 -13.88
N PHE A 53 -4.28 22.13 -12.97
CA PHE A 53 -4.66 20.72 -13.09
C PHE A 53 -6.18 20.56 -13.18
N ARG A 54 -6.94 21.34 -12.41
CA ARG A 54 -8.41 21.36 -12.43
C ARG A 54 -8.98 21.92 -13.74
N GLU A 55 -8.42 23.00 -14.28
CA GLU A 55 -8.95 23.68 -15.47
C GLU A 55 -8.65 22.94 -16.79
N ASP A 56 -7.43 22.40 -16.96
CA ASP A 56 -7.05 21.63 -18.16
C ASP A 56 -7.74 20.25 -18.21
N PHE A 57 -7.98 19.63 -17.05
CA PHE A 57 -8.65 18.32 -16.97
C PHE A 57 -10.15 18.41 -17.25
N VAL A 58 -10.80 19.51 -16.86
CA VAL A 58 -12.24 19.74 -17.13
C VAL A 58 -12.52 20.12 -18.58
N GLN A 59 -11.53 20.63 -19.34
CA GLN A 59 -11.77 21.15 -20.70
C GLN A 59 -11.06 20.42 -21.86
N GLY A 60 -10.14 19.47 -21.65
CA GLY A 60 -9.20 19.04 -22.71
C GLY A 60 -9.24 17.59 -23.20
N ALA A 61 -9.93 17.35 -24.33
CA ALA A 61 -9.81 16.12 -25.13
C ALA A 61 -8.38 15.89 -25.68
N ARG A 62 -7.92 14.63 -25.62
CA ARG A 62 -6.76 13.95 -26.28
C ARG A 62 -5.41 14.69 -26.43
N GLY A 63 -5.34 15.93 -26.93
CA GLY A 63 -4.10 16.63 -27.27
C GLY A 63 -3.32 17.25 -26.09
N GLY A 64 -3.97 17.51 -24.95
CA GLY A 64 -3.28 17.96 -23.73
C GLY A 64 -2.46 16.86 -23.04
N ARG A 65 -2.77 15.59 -23.33
CA ARG A 65 -2.26 14.40 -22.62
C ARG A 65 -0.81 14.05 -23.00
N GLU A 66 -0.44 14.14 -24.26
CA GLU A 66 0.91 13.79 -24.75
C GLU A 66 1.96 14.88 -24.45
N LYS A 67 1.56 16.15 -24.48
CA LYS A 67 2.46 17.28 -24.19
C LYS A 67 2.88 17.35 -22.72
N LEU A 68 2.02 16.91 -21.80
CA LEU A 68 2.33 16.81 -20.37
C LEU A 68 3.36 15.70 -20.09
N LEU A 69 3.20 14.53 -20.74
CA LEU A 69 4.13 13.40 -20.63
C LEU A 69 5.54 13.74 -21.15
N GLN A 70 5.64 14.46 -22.27
CA GLN A 70 6.95 14.89 -22.79
C GLN A 70 7.67 15.86 -21.85
N ASN A 71 6.95 16.75 -21.17
CA ASN A 71 7.56 17.74 -20.28
C ASN A 71 7.95 17.17 -18.90
N CYS A 72 7.25 16.12 -18.41
CA CYS A 72 7.58 15.41 -17.17
C CYS A 72 8.92 14.65 -17.21
N SER A 73 9.49 14.42 -18.41
CA SER A 73 10.77 13.72 -18.58
C SER A 73 12.01 14.58 -18.31
N SER A 74 11.85 15.90 -18.10
CA SER A 74 12.96 16.80 -17.83
C SER A 74 13.28 16.88 -16.32
N ALA A 75 14.56 16.71 -15.98
CA ALA A 75 15.10 16.39 -14.66
C ALA A 75 15.00 17.49 -13.57
N PHE A 76 13.98 18.35 -13.57
CA PHE A 76 13.85 19.47 -12.62
C PHE A 76 12.43 19.64 -12.08
N MET A 77 11.83 18.56 -11.56
CA MET A 77 10.52 18.60 -10.91
C MET A 77 10.67 18.50 -9.39
N ASN A 78 10.04 19.45 -8.66
CA ASN A 78 9.87 19.38 -7.20
C ASN A 78 9.06 18.13 -6.80
N SER A 79 9.28 17.65 -5.58
CA SER A 79 8.68 16.42 -5.03
C SER A 79 7.13 16.40 -5.13
N SER A 80 6.47 17.51 -4.82
CA SER A 80 5.00 17.62 -4.85
C SER A 80 4.42 17.46 -6.27
N LEU A 81 5.08 18.01 -7.29
CA LEU A 81 4.64 17.92 -8.70
C LEU A 81 4.81 16.51 -9.26
N LYS A 82 5.81 15.74 -8.79
CA LYS A 82 5.94 14.32 -9.12
C LYS A 82 4.75 13.52 -8.58
N ILE A 83 4.33 13.78 -7.34
CA ILE A 83 3.20 13.09 -6.70
C ILE A 83 1.89 13.36 -7.47
N HIS A 84 1.58 14.61 -7.81
CA HIS A 84 0.33 14.95 -8.49
C HIS A 84 0.31 14.55 -9.98
N ALA A 85 1.45 14.65 -10.69
CA ALA A 85 1.57 14.11 -12.05
C ALA A 85 1.51 12.57 -12.07
N ARG A 86 1.95 11.93 -10.98
CA ARG A 86 1.75 10.50 -10.76
C ARG A 86 0.27 10.22 -10.57
N GLU A 87 -0.42 10.80 -9.60
CA GLU A 87 -1.88 10.63 -9.39
C GLU A 87 -2.71 10.79 -10.68
N ALA A 88 -2.35 11.77 -11.52
CA ALA A 88 -2.92 12.00 -12.84
C ALA A 88 -2.74 10.84 -13.83
N TYR A 89 -1.51 10.30 -13.88
CA TYR A 89 -1.13 9.16 -14.69
C TYR A 89 -1.79 7.88 -14.17
N MET A 90 -1.85 7.74 -12.85
CA MET A 90 -2.54 6.65 -12.15
C MET A 90 -4.02 6.61 -12.54
N GLN A 91 -4.74 7.74 -12.47
CA GLN A 91 -6.14 7.80 -12.89
C GLN A 91 -6.38 7.53 -14.39
N GLN A 92 -5.37 7.68 -15.24
CA GLN A 92 -5.46 7.34 -16.67
C GLN A 92 -5.16 5.86 -16.97
N LEU A 93 -4.29 5.22 -16.19
CA LEU A 93 -3.99 3.79 -16.29
C LEU A 93 -5.12 2.94 -15.71
N ALA A 94 -5.79 3.45 -14.66
CA ALA A 94 -7.00 2.87 -14.07
C ALA A 94 -8.10 2.55 -15.09
N ALA A 95 -8.17 3.34 -16.17
CA ALA A 95 -9.12 3.14 -17.26
C ALA A 95 -8.75 2.01 -18.24
N ARG A 96 -7.64 1.27 -18.04
CA ARG A 96 -7.23 0.16 -18.91
C ARG A 96 -7.48 -1.19 -18.24
N THR A 97 -8.47 -1.91 -18.74
CA THR A 97 -8.75 -3.30 -18.38
C THR A 97 -7.59 -4.20 -18.82
N VAL A 98 -6.91 -4.85 -17.88
CA VAL A 98 -6.10 -6.04 -18.19
C VAL A 98 -7.03 -7.06 -18.83
N THR A 99 -6.76 -7.45 -20.08
CA THR A 99 -7.72 -8.25 -20.86
C THR A 99 -7.79 -9.70 -20.39
N ASP A 100 -6.67 -10.28 -19.95
CA ASP A 100 -6.53 -11.69 -19.53
C ASP A 100 -5.72 -11.85 -18.22
N PRO A 101 -6.00 -12.88 -17.39
CA PRO A 101 -5.21 -13.18 -16.20
C PRO A 101 -3.74 -13.43 -16.55
N LEU A 102 -2.86 -12.76 -15.82
CA LEU A 102 -1.41 -12.81 -16.01
C LEU A 102 -0.79 -13.75 -14.96
N VAL A 103 -0.28 -14.91 -15.39
CA VAL A 103 0.40 -15.88 -14.53
C VAL A 103 1.90 -15.87 -14.78
N PHE A 104 2.68 -15.71 -13.71
CA PHE A 104 4.14 -15.68 -13.78
C PHE A 104 4.74 -16.67 -12.80
N GLU A 105 5.68 -17.46 -13.27
CA GLU A 105 6.45 -18.37 -12.42
C GLU A 105 7.85 -17.79 -12.26
N LEU A 106 8.32 -17.64 -11.02
CA LEU A 106 9.67 -17.13 -10.75
C LEU A 106 10.71 -18.01 -11.45
N GLU A 107 11.59 -17.41 -12.23
CA GLU A 107 12.75 -18.10 -12.81
C GLU A 107 13.90 -18.21 -11.80
N GLY A 108 14.63 -19.34 -11.80
CA GLY A 108 15.85 -19.53 -11.00
C GLY A 108 15.65 -19.94 -9.53
N PRO A 109 16.70 -19.96 -8.68
CA PRO A 109 16.62 -20.48 -7.31
C PRO A 109 16.14 -19.42 -6.31
N SER A 110 14.99 -18.80 -6.56
CA SER A 110 14.37 -17.78 -5.70
C SER A 110 13.54 -18.37 -4.55
N GLY A 111 13.17 -19.65 -4.62
CA GLY A 111 12.23 -20.28 -3.70
C GLY A 111 10.80 -19.77 -3.91
N GLY A 112 9.90 -20.09 -2.98
CA GLY A 112 8.52 -19.59 -3.02
C GLY A 112 8.42 -18.08 -2.77
N ILE A 113 7.40 -17.44 -3.35
CA ILE A 113 6.97 -16.08 -3.01
C ILE A 113 6.15 -16.16 -1.72
N TRP A 114 6.56 -15.38 -0.73
CA TRP A 114 5.88 -15.32 0.58
C TRP A 114 4.86 -14.19 0.65
N ASP A 115 5.21 -13.01 0.12
CA ASP A 115 4.29 -11.89 0.03
C ASP A 115 4.53 -11.05 -1.22
N VAL A 116 3.52 -10.26 -1.55
CA VAL A 116 3.52 -9.31 -2.66
C VAL A 116 2.93 -7.99 -2.16
N CYS A 117 3.62 -6.89 -2.42
CA CYS A 117 3.08 -5.55 -2.22
C CYS A 117 2.77 -4.95 -3.60
N PRO A 118 1.49 -4.79 -3.95
CA PRO A 118 1.10 -4.00 -5.11
C PRO A 118 1.56 -2.55 -4.91
N VAL A 119 2.23 -2.02 -5.93
CA VAL A 119 2.85 -0.69 -5.93
C VAL A 119 2.17 0.11 -7.03
N GLY A 120 1.23 0.95 -6.63
CA GLY A 120 0.42 1.67 -7.59
C GLY A 120 -0.53 0.76 -8.37
N ILE A 121 -0.59 0.94 -9.70
CA ILE A 121 -1.56 0.26 -10.57
C ILE A 121 -0.90 -0.89 -11.34
N ASP A 122 0.38 -0.76 -11.65
CA ASP A 122 1.05 -1.60 -12.63
C ASP A 122 2.42 -2.07 -12.15
N MET A 123 2.72 -1.95 -10.86
CA MET A 123 3.91 -2.56 -10.29
C MET A 123 3.55 -3.43 -9.10
N ALA A 124 4.38 -4.43 -8.86
CA ALA A 124 4.32 -5.23 -7.66
C ALA A 124 5.74 -5.51 -7.19
N VAL A 125 5.95 -5.58 -5.89
CA VAL A 125 7.22 -5.99 -5.31
C VAL A 125 6.98 -7.25 -4.49
N THR A 126 7.71 -8.31 -4.79
CA THR A 126 7.58 -9.60 -4.10
C THR A 126 8.79 -9.89 -3.25
N CYS A 127 8.58 -10.56 -2.13
CA CYS A 127 9.64 -11.13 -1.29
C CYS A 127 9.60 -12.66 -1.31
N THR A 128 10.76 -13.31 -1.18
CA THR A 128 10.87 -14.76 -1.38
C THR A 128 11.61 -15.50 -0.27
N GLU A 129 11.42 -16.81 -0.26
CA GLU A 129 12.03 -17.76 0.69
C GLU A 129 13.57 -17.76 0.65
N LYS A 130 14.19 -17.36 -0.47
CA LYS A 130 15.65 -17.26 -0.61
C LYS A 130 16.19 -15.85 -0.41
N GLY A 131 15.46 -15.02 0.32
CA GLY A 131 15.91 -13.67 0.67
C GLY A 131 15.86 -12.67 -0.48
N SER A 132 15.14 -12.99 -1.56
CA SER A 132 15.12 -12.14 -2.73
C SER A 132 13.95 -11.17 -2.73
N VAL A 133 14.22 -9.93 -3.15
CA VAL A 133 13.22 -8.90 -3.42
C VAL A 133 13.24 -8.61 -4.91
N GLN A 134 12.06 -8.69 -5.54
CA GLN A 134 11.89 -8.60 -6.99
C GLN A 134 10.77 -7.62 -7.32
N SER A 135 11.04 -6.72 -8.27
CA SER A 135 10.09 -5.74 -8.77
C SER A 135 9.53 -6.17 -10.12
N TRP A 136 8.21 -6.15 -10.23
CA TRP A 136 7.47 -6.54 -11.42
C TRP A 136 6.74 -5.34 -11.99
N ASN A 137 6.73 -5.23 -13.31
CA ASN A 137 5.87 -4.31 -14.02
C ASN A 137 4.80 -5.12 -14.75
N VAL A 138 3.55 -4.74 -14.53
CA VAL A 138 2.30 -5.36 -14.96
C VAL A 138 1.74 -4.66 -16.22
N GLN A 139 2.44 -3.66 -16.77
CA GLN A 139 2.05 -3.01 -18.03
C GLN A 139 2.25 -3.95 -19.23
N TYR A 140 1.22 -4.03 -20.09
CA TYR A 140 1.22 -4.68 -21.41
C TYR A 140 1.23 -6.21 -21.41
N ASP A 141 0.10 -6.84 -21.05
CA ASP A 141 -0.19 -8.29 -21.24
C ASP A 141 0.91 -9.27 -20.75
N GLN A 142 1.88 -8.78 -19.97
CA GLN A 142 3.02 -9.51 -19.46
C GLN A 142 3.47 -8.85 -18.16
N LEU A 143 3.53 -9.58 -17.03
CA LEU A 143 4.43 -9.15 -15.97
C LEU A 143 5.86 -9.37 -16.44
N ARG A 144 6.66 -8.31 -16.43
CA ARG A 144 8.11 -8.46 -16.60
C ARG A 144 8.78 -8.21 -15.29
N LEU A 145 9.68 -9.11 -14.92
CA LEU A 145 10.70 -8.81 -13.95
C LEU A 145 11.43 -7.58 -14.48
N MET A 146 11.27 -6.45 -13.80
CA MET A 146 11.80 -5.19 -14.30
C MET A 146 13.32 -5.23 -14.33
N ASN A 147 13.94 -5.97 -13.39
CA ASN A 147 15.36 -5.88 -13.08
C ASN A 147 15.91 -7.12 -12.33
N GLU A 148 17.24 -7.28 -12.30
CA GLU A 148 17.91 -8.36 -11.55
C GLU A 148 17.49 -8.44 -10.08
N ARG A 149 17.42 -9.66 -9.53
CA ARG A 149 16.99 -9.91 -8.14
C ARG A 149 17.93 -9.23 -7.15
N LEU A 150 17.37 -8.53 -6.17
CA LEU A 150 18.11 -8.13 -4.98
C LEU A 150 18.06 -9.27 -3.98
N ILE A 151 19.18 -9.59 -3.34
CA ILE A 151 19.21 -10.55 -2.22
C ILE A 151 19.64 -9.77 -0.98
N VAL A 152 18.92 -9.95 0.12
CA VAL A 152 19.32 -9.34 1.41
C VAL A 152 20.63 -9.94 1.91
N PRO A 153 21.48 -9.20 2.66
CA PRO A 153 22.79 -9.65 3.09
C PRO A 153 22.81 -11.00 3.83
N SER A 154 21.79 -11.30 4.64
CA SER A 154 21.70 -12.57 5.38
C SER A 154 21.31 -13.76 4.51
N GLY A 155 20.68 -13.52 3.35
CA GLY A 155 20.04 -14.55 2.53
C GLY A 155 18.85 -15.26 3.19
N ALA A 156 18.36 -14.76 4.33
CA ALA A 156 17.25 -15.36 5.07
C ALA A 156 15.92 -15.22 4.31
N ALA A 157 14.98 -16.13 4.57
CA ALA A 157 13.63 -16.05 4.00
C ALA A 157 12.92 -14.78 4.46
N LEU A 158 12.33 -14.07 3.50
CA LEU A 158 11.55 -12.86 3.75
C LEU A 158 10.07 -13.20 3.88
N THR A 159 9.40 -12.64 4.88
CA THR A 159 8.03 -13.03 5.23
C THR A 159 6.97 -12.04 4.80
N ASP A 160 7.30 -10.75 4.77
CA ASP A 160 6.41 -9.69 4.34
C ASP A 160 7.17 -8.51 3.75
N ILE A 161 6.47 -7.69 2.99
CA ILE A 161 7.02 -6.51 2.33
C ILE A 161 5.99 -5.39 2.23
N VAL A 162 6.41 -4.17 2.55
CA VAL A 162 5.61 -2.95 2.41
C VAL A 162 6.41 -1.90 1.67
N VAL A 163 5.73 -1.07 0.88
CA VAL A 163 6.35 -0.02 0.07
C VAL A 163 5.87 1.35 0.53
N ASP A 164 6.76 2.34 0.49
CA ASP A 164 6.45 3.72 0.84
C ASP A 164 5.54 4.40 -0.20
N GLU A 165 4.91 5.51 0.19
CA GLU A 165 4.07 6.29 -0.73
C GLU A 165 4.84 6.84 -1.93
N SER A 166 6.14 7.09 -1.77
CA SER A 166 6.97 7.58 -2.87
C SER A 166 7.27 6.48 -3.90
N LEU A 167 6.95 5.22 -3.60
CA LEU A 167 7.27 4.01 -4.37
C LEU A 167 8.77 3.87 -4.66
N SER A 168 9.59 4.51 -3.83
CA SER A 168 11.06 4.51 -3.99
C SER A 168 11.73 3.57 -3.00
N TYR A 169 11.06 3.30 -1.87
CA TYR A 169 11.60 2.48 -0.80
C TYR A 169 10.65 1.36 -0.43
N ALA A 170 11.22 0.19 -0.15
CA ALA A 170 10.51 -0.93 0.44
C ALA A 170 11.13 -1.27 1.79
N VAL A 171 10.29 -1.70 2.73
CA VAL A 171 10.72 -2.35 3.96
C VAL A 171 10.26 -3.80 3.88
N THR A 172 11.18 -4.73 4.12
CA THR A 172 10.87 -6.16 4.21
C THR A 172 11.43 -6.72 5.52
N CYS A 173 10.79 -7.76 6.04
CA CYS A 173 11.21 -8.47 7.25
C CYS A 173 11.58 -9.92 6.94
N GLY A 174 12.53 -10.46 7.71
CA GLY A 174 13.03 -11.83 7.52
C GLY A 174 12.94 -12.71 8.77
N LEU A 175 13.03 -14.02 8.54
CA LEU A 175 13.12 -15.03 9.62
C LEU A 175 14.41 -14.93 10.44
N ASP A 176 15.35 -14.09 10.02
CA ASP A 176 16.55 -13.71 10.75
C ASP A 176 16.32 -12.58 11.77
N SER A 177 15.07 -12.19 11.99
CA SER A 177 14.69 -11.12 12.92
C SER A 177 15.24 -9.75 12.53
N ASN A 178 15.42 -9.49 11.23
CA ASN A 178 15.84 -8.18 10.72
C ASN A 178 14.78 -7.52 9.85
N PHE A 179 14.77 -6.19 9.88
CA PHE A 179 14.18 -5.36 8.83
C PHE A 179 15.25 -4.90 7.84
N TYR A 180 14.86 -4.84 6.57
CA TYR A 180 15.68 -4.32 5.49
C TYR A 180 14.97 -3.17 4.81
N LEU A 181 15.56 -1.97 4.89
CA LEU A 181 15.16 -0.83 4.07
C LEU A 181 15.88 -0.92 2.72
N ILE A 182 15.11 -1.03 1.64
CA ILE A 182 15.59 -1.24 0.29
C ILE A 182 15.25 -0.02 -0.55
N ASP A 183 16.26 0.55 -1.22
CA ASP A 183 16.05 1.52 -2.29
C ASP A 183 15.69 0.75 -3.57
N LEU A 184 14.45 0.84 -4.01
CA LEU A 184 13.95 0.11 -5.18
C LEU A 184 14.56 0.61 -6.48
N LEU A 185 14.94 1.90 -6.54
CA LEU A 185 15.54 2.52 -7.72
C LEU A 185 17.01 2.13 -7.85
N GLN A 186 17.76 2.19 -6.74
CA GLN A 186 19.18 1.87 -6.69
C GLN A 186 19.47 0.38 -6.48
N ARG A 187 18.47 -0.40 -6.09
CA ARG A 187 18.54 -1.86 -5.85
C ARG A 187 19.63 -2.20 -4.84
N LYS A 188 19.52 -1.58 -3.67
CA LYS A 188 20.43 -1.87 -2.57
C LYS A 188 19.69 -1.81 -1.26
N VAL A 189 20.14 -2.64 -0.33
CA VAL A 189 19.81 -2.45 1.08
C VAL A 189 20.51 -1.17 1.54
N VAL A 190 19.71 -0.21 1.97
CA VAL A 190 20.16 1.08 2.50
C VAL A 190 20.48 0.94 3.98
N LYS A 191 19.63 0.21 4.71
CA LYS A 191 19.71 0.05 6.16
C LYS A 191 19.23 -1.35 6.53
N THR A 192 19.91 -1.97 7.48
CA THR A 192 19.46 -3.17 8.18
C THR A 192 19.22 -2.78 9.62
N CYS A 193 18.07 -3.16 10.16
CA CYS A 193 17.70 -2.87 11.54
C CYS A 193 17.37 -4.19 12.23
N ASP A 194 17.91 -4.38 13.42
CA ASP A 194 17.49 -5.49 14.28
C ASP A 194 16.02 -5.30 14.68
N SER A 195 15.31 -6.40 14.78
CA SER A 195 13.91 -6.46 15.17
C SER A 195 13.63 -7.75 15.95
N ASP A 196 12.39 -7.95 16.38
CA ASP A 196 11.92 -9.28 16.74
C ASP A 196 11.36 -9.97 15.49
N LEU A 197 11.36 -11.30 15.47
CA LEU A 197 10.80 -12.12 14.38
C LEU A 197 9.40 -11.62 13.97
N THR A 198 9.33 -10.91 12.86
CA THR A 198 8.11 -10.30 12.34
C THR A 198 7.60 -11.14 11.18
N LEU A 199 6.31 -11.50 11.22
CA LEU A 199 5.69 -12.30 10.17
C LEU A 199 4.94 -11.43 9.17
N LYS A 200 4.21 -10.42 9.66
CA LYS A 200 3.41 -9.50 8.85
C LYS A 200 3.62 -8.05 9.26
N MET A 201 3.49 -7.17 8.27
CA MET A 201 3.64 -5.73 8.37
C MET A 201 2.50 -5.04 7.63
N ALA A 202 2.15 -3.87 8.13
CA ALA A 202 1.24 -2.94 7.50
C ALA A 202 1.79 -1.52 7.63
N ARG A 203 1.34 -0.61 6.77
CA ARG A 203 1.83 0.78 6.73
C ARG A 203 0.66 1.74 6.85
N SER A 204 0.85 2.83 7.60
CA SER A 204 0.04 4.05 7.57
C SER A 204 1.01 5.21 7.46
N GLY A 205 1.00 5.95 6.35
CA GLY A 205 1.96 7.04 6.13
C GLY A 205 3.42 6.60 6.33
N ASN A 206 4.12 7.24 7.27
CA ASN A 206 5.51 6.91 7.62
C ASN A 206 5.64 5.89 8.78
N LEU A 207 4.51 5.33 9.23
CA LEU A 207 4.46 4.31 10.28
C LEU A 207 4.46 2.92 9.65
N VAL A 208 5.23 2.00 10.24
CA VAL A 208 5.10 0.57 9.94
C VAL A 208 4.62 -0.13 11.21
N VAL A 209 3.50 -0.82 11.10
CA VAL A 209 2.90 -1.62 12.15
C VAL A 209 3.28 -3.07 11.91
N THR A 210 3.82 -3.76 12.91
CA THR A 210 4.36 -5.10 12.74
C THR A 210 3.77 -6.07 13.73
N SER A 211 3.61 -7.31 13.27
CA SER A 211 3.37 -8.45 14.15
C SER A 211 4.64 -8.78 14.95
N SER A 212 4.53 -9.55 16.02
CA SER A 212 5.69 -9.96 16.81
C SER A 212 5.46 -11.29 17.52
N PRO A 213 6.52 -12.02 17.91
CA PRO A 213 6.42 -13.28 18.64
C PRO A 213 5.87 -13.10 20.05
N GLY A 214 5.92 -11.87 20.56
CA GLY A 214 5.38 -11.50 21.86
C GLY A 214 3.91 -11.06 21.79
N PRO A 215 3.36 -10.64 22.93
CA PRO A 215 1.96 -10.23 23.08
C PRO A 215 1.65 -8.83 22.49
N THR A 216 2.63 -8.18 21.87
CA THR A 216 2.52 -6.78 21.46
C THR A 216 2.58 -6.64 19.95
N VAL A 217 1.69 -5.82 19.41
CA VAL A 217 1.91 -5.24 18.08
C VAL A 217 2.90 -4.08 18.25
N ARG A 218 3.80 -3.84 17.30
CA ARG A 218 4.74 -2.72 17.38
C ARG A 218 4.52 -1.73 16.25
N ILE A 219 4.54 -0.44 16.60
CA ILE A 219 4.62 0.65 15.62
C ILE A 219 6.07 1.11 15.56
N TYR A 220 6.63 1.15 14.36
CA TYR A 220 7.94 1.71 14.08
C TYR A 220 7.79 3.03 13.35
N LYS A 221 8.49 4.05 13.86
CA LYS A 221 8.66 5.35 13.19
C LYS A 221 10.08 5.48 12.67
N GLY A 222 10.23 6.12 11.51
CA GLY A 222 11.55 6.40 10.94
C GLY A 222 12.20 5.22 10.22
N LEU A 223 11.48 4.12 9.95
CA LEU A 223 11.99 3.01 9.14
C LEU A 223 12.35 3.44 7.72
N PHE A 224 11.65 4.43 7.17
CA PHE A 224 11.97 5.02 5.87
C PHE A 224 13.02 6.15 5.96
N ASP A 225 13.52 6.45 7.17
CA ASP A 225 14.65 7.37 7.32
C ASP A 225 15.94 6.70 6.85
N ARG A 226 16.67 7.43 6.02
CA ARG A 226 17.90 6.96 5.38
C ARG A 226 19.11 7.11 6.28
N ASP A 227 19.03 7.96 7.31
CA ASP A 227 20.14 8.12 8.25
C ASP A 227 20.23 6.85 9.13
N PRO A 228 21.34 6.09 9.04
CA PRO A 228 21.52 4.91 9.88
C PRO A 228 21.60 5.26 11.37
N ASN A 229 21.95 6.51 11.72
CA ASN A 229 22.06 6.97 13.11
C ASN A 229 20.71 7.34 13.73
N VAL A 230 19.65 7.45 12.93
CA VAL A 230 18.30 7.64 13.48
C VAL A 230 17.85 6.32 14.10
N GLU A 231 17.76 6.34 15.43
CA GLU A 231 17.19 5.25 16.21
C GLU A 231 15.71 5.08 15.86
N LEU A 232 15.28 3.83 15.75
CA LEU A 232 13.89 3.51 15.50
C LEU A 232 13.10 3.73 16.78
N GLU A 233 12.20 4.71 16.77
CA GLU A 233 11.21 4.84 17.83
C GLU A 233 10.19 3.72 17.69
N THR A 234 10.02 2.95 18.76
CA THR A 234 9.07 1.85 18.83
C THR A 234 7.99 2.15 19.85
N ILE A 235 6.73 1.95 19.44
CA ILE A 235 5.58 2.11 20.31
C ILE A 235 4.88 0.75 20.43
N PRO A 236 4.82 0.16 21.63
CA PRO A 236 4.13 -1.10 21.84
C PRO A 236 2.63 -0.87 21.96
N LEU A 237 1.85 -1.65 21.20
CA LEU A 237 0.42 -1.77 21.34
C LEU A 237 0.13 -3.05 22.12
N VAL A 238 -0.30 -2.89 23.36
CA VAL A 238 -0.56 -4.00 24.29
C VAL A 238 -2.03 -4.38 24.20
N GLY A 239 -2.29 -5.66 23.91
CA GLY A 239 -3.67 -6.16 23.83
C GLY A 239 -3.79 -7.68 23.67
N HIS A 240 -2.75 -8.34 23.16
CA HIS A 240 -2.69 -9.79 23.09
C HIS A 240 -1.96 -10.39 24.30
N THR A 241 -2.07 -11.71 24.43
CA THR A 241 -1.34 -12.48 25.48
C THR A 241 -0.40 -13.54 24.90
N ASP A 242 -0.34 -13.66 23.58
CA ASP A 242 0.47 -14.65 22.85
C ASP A 242 0.93 -14.06 21.50
N TRP A 243 1.62 -14.85 20.69
CA TRP A 243 2.20 -14.47 19.40
C TRP A 243 1.19 -13.79 18.49
N VAL A 244 1.45 -12.52 18.15
CA VAL A 244 0.73 -11.81 17.08
C VAL A 244 1.19 -12.31 15.72
N ARG A 245 0.30 -12.96 14.97
CA ARG A 245 0.63 -13.53 13.64
C ARG A 245 0.41 -12.54 12.51
N SER A 246 -0.65 -11.76 12.57
CA SER A 246 -1.10 -10.93 11.46
C SER A 246 -1.52 -9.55 11.94
N VAL A 247 -1.27 -8.55 11.09
CA VAL A 247 -1.63 -7.16 11.31
C VAL A 247 -2.10 -6.54 10.00
N CYS A 248 -3.07 -5.64 10.08
CA CYS A 248 -3.43 -4.75 8.98
C CYS A 248 -3.72 -3.33 9.51
N VAL A 249 -3.65 -2.35 8.61
CA VAL A 249 -3.93 -0.94 8.91
C VAL A 249 -5.19 -0.53 8.19
N ILE A 250 -5.99 0.31 8.85
CA ILE A 250 -7.19 0.93 8.34
C ILE A 250 -6.95 2.44 8.32
N GLU A 251 -6.67 2.96 7.12
CA GLU A 251 -6.42 4.39 6.93
C GLU A 251 -7.73 5.18 6.87
N LYS A 252 -7.79 6.28 7.61
CA LYS A 252 -8.94 7.19 7.62
C LYS A 252 -8.90 8.06 6.36
N ARG A 253 -9.48 7.56 5.25
CA ARG A 253 -9.51 8.31 3.98
C ARG A 253 -10.27 9.63 4.16
N GLY A 254 -9.58 10.74 3.90
CA GLY A 254 -10.07 12.12 4.05
C GLY A 254 -11.21 12.46 3.09
N SER A 255 -12.42 12.03 3.41
CA SER A 255 -13.67 12.65 2.96
C SER A 255 -14.73 12.32 3.99
N GLY A 256 -15.56 13.29 4.36
CA GLY A 256 -16.47 13.25 5.53
C GLY A 256 -17.61 12.24 5.51
N THR A 257 -17.39 11.06 4.93
CA THR A 257 -18.30 9.92 4.89
C THR A 257 -17.66 8.63 5.43
N SER A 258 -16.41 8.66 5.93
CA SER A 258 -15.85 7.48 6.61
C SER A 258 -16.76 7.10 7.78
N GLN A 259 -17.42 5.95 7.70
CA GLN A 259 -18.29 5.44 8.76
C GLN A 259 -17.50 5.03 10.02
N LEU A 260 -16.16 5.10 9.96
CA LEU A 260 -15.29 5.06 11.13
C LEU A 260 -15.81 6.05 12.18
N ASN A 261 -16.02 5.54 13.39
CA ASN A 261 -16.61 6.27 14.50
C ASN A 261 -16.05 7.70 14.60
N PRO A 262 -16.90 8.75 14.72
CA PRO A 262 -16.42 10.11 14.96
C PRO A 262 -15.66 10.29 16.30
N GLY A 263 -15.48 9.22 17.09
CA GLY A 263 -14.72 9.19 18.33
C GLY A 263 -13.31 8.60 18.25
N TYR A 264 -12.87 8.04 17.10
CA TYR A 264 -11.49 7.56 16.94
C TYR A 264 -10.62 8.63 16.26
N GLY A 265 -9.45 8.90 16.83
CA GLY A 265 -8.61 10.07 16.51
C GLY A 265 -7.97 9.97 15.15
N GLY A 266 -7.41 8.80 14.82
CA GLY A 266 -6.56 8.59 13.64
C GLY A 266 -6.79 7.28 12.90
N ASP A 267 -5.74 6.79 12.27
CA ASP A 267 -5.72 5.48 11.61
C ASP A 267 -5.80 4.35 12.64
N LEU A 268 -6.41 3.23 12.25
CA LEU A 268 -6.57 2.08 13.12
C LEU A 268 -5.67 0.94 12.68
N ALA A 269 -5.40 0.01 13.59
CA ALA A 269 -4.79 -1.28 13.26
C ALA A 269 -5.62 -2.43 13.80
N LEU A 270 -5.73 -3.49 13.01
CA LEU A 270 -6.32 -4.75 13.39
C LEU A 270 -5.21 -5.79 13.51
N SER A 271 -5.24 -6.63 14.54
CA SER A 271 -4.27 -7.71 14.68
C SER A 271 -4.93 -9.00 15.14
N GLY A 272 -4.35 -10.12 14.72
CA GLY A 272 -4.75 -11.47 15.11
C GLY A 272 -3.58 -12.23 15.72
N ALA A 273 -3.86 -12.99 16.77
CA ALA A 273 -2.83 -13.70 17.53
C ALA A 273 -3.22 -15.14 17.90
N ASP A 274 -2.25 -15.86 18.46
CA ASP A 274 -2.41 -17.20 18.99
C ASP A 274 -3.25 -17.29 20.26
N ASP A 275 -3.59 -16.13 20.85
CA ASP A 275 -4.47 -16.04 22.02
C ASP A 275 -5.96 -16.18 21.69
N TYR A 276 -6.30 -16.40 20.41
CA TYR A 276 -7.66 -16.54 19.87
C TYR A 276 -8.45 -15.24 19.73
N TYR A 277 -7.79 -14.09 19.90
CA TYR A 277 -8.45 -12.81 19.78
C TYR A 277 -7.98 -12.03 18.57
N VAL A 278 -8.89 -11.16 18.12
CA VAL A 278 -8.61 -10.05 17.23
C VAL A 278 -8.64 -8.78 18.07
N ALA A 279 -7.60 -7.95 17.97
CA ALA A 279 -7.52 -6.68 18.68
C ALA A 279 -7.59 -5.50 17.69
N LEU A 280 -8.34 -4.47 18.06
CA LEU A 280 -8.44 -3.21 17.33
C LEU A 280 -7.73 -2.12 18.13
N PHE A 281 -6.82 -1.40 17.49
CA PHE A 281 -6.03 -0.33 18.10
C PHE A 281 -6.22 0.99 17.37
N ASP A 282 -6.13 2.08 18.11
CA ASP A 282 -5.95 3.43 17.56
C ASP A 282 -4.44 3.73 17.50
N LEU A 283 -3.92 4.02 16.30
CA LEU A 283 -2.49 4.19 16.08
C LEU A 283 -1.96 5.54 16.59
N GLU A 284 -2.82 6.54 16.74
CA GLU A 284 -2.43 7.86 17.21
C GLU A 284 -2.23 7.89 18.73
N SER A 285 -3.19 7.33 19.46
CA SER A 285 -3.17 7.22 20.92
C SER A 285 -2.42 5.98 21.42
N ALA A 286 -2.12 5.03 20.53
CA ALA A 286 -1.52 3.73 20.85
C ALA A 286 -2.35 2.91 21.87
N GLN A 287 -3.67 3.01 21.80
CA GLN A 287 -4.59 2.36 22.75
C GLN A 287 -5.37 1.22 22.10
N LEU A 288 -5.62 0.18 22.91
CA LEU A 288 -6.58 -0.87 22.58
C LEU A 288 -8.00 -0.32 22.65
N LEU A 289 -8.72 -0.37 21.53
CA LEU A 289 -10.12 0.04 21.42
C LEU A 289 -11.08 -1.10 21.71
N GLY A 290 -10.75 -2.31 21.27
CA GLY A 290 -11.63 -3.47 21.37
C GLY A 290 -10.89 -4.78 21.18
N ARG A 291 -11.43 -5.84 21.80
CA ARG A 291 -10.95 -7.22 21.68
C ARG A 291 -12.13 -8.12 21.33
N MET A 292 -11.99 -8.84 20.22
CA MET A 292 -13.04 -9.67 19.62
C MET A 292 -12.58 -11.13 19.69
N SER A 293 -13.36 -11.99 20.33
CA SER A 293 -13.00 -13.41 20.51
C SER A 293 -13.32 -14.17 19.24
N ALA A 294 -12.32 -14.56 18.47
CA ALA A 294 -12.50 -15.69 17.57
C ALA A 294 -12.76 -16.93 18.46
N GLN A 295 -13.63 -17.84 18.04
CA GLN A 295 -13.82 -19.14 18.68
C GLN A 295 -12.44 -19.84 18.86
N PRO A 296 -12.26 -20.84 19.75
CA PRO A 296 -10.95 -21.16 20.35
C PRO A 296 -9.94 -21.80 19.36
N SER A 297 -9.41 -21.00 18.44
CA SER A 297 -8.42 -21.35 17.45
C SER A 297 -7.58 -20.12 17.10
N GLN A 298 -6.34 -20.38 16.72
CA GLN A 298 -5.33 -19.35 16.49
C GLN A 298 -5.72 -18.48 15.31
N VAL A 299 -5.63 -17.15 15.46
CA VAL A 299 -5.91 -16.22 14.36
C VAL A 299 -4.64 -16.02 13.55
N HIS A 300 -4.63 -16.56 12.33
CA HIS A 300 -3.46 -16.56 11.45
C HIS A 300 -3.46 -15.39 10.47
N SER A 301 -4.62 -14.83 10.15
CA SER A 301 -4.77 -13.71 9.22
C SER A 301 -5.86 -12.75 9.65
N VAL A 302 -5.64 -11.46 9.39
CA VAL A 302 -6.65 -10.40 9.54
C VAL A 302 -6.68 -9.51 8.31
N ALA A 303 -7.86 -8.99 7.99
CA ALA A 303 -8.05 -7.98 6.96
C ALA A 303 -9.20 -7.04 7.35
N ALA A 304 -9.25 -5.87 6.72
CA ALA A 304 -10.34 -4.92 6.92
C ALA A 304 -10.91 -4.48 5.56
N SER A 305 -12.20 -4.15 5.55
CA SER A 305 -12.87 -3.60 4.37
C SER A 305 -12.32 -2.22 4.03
N PHE A 306 -12.40 -1.85 2.74
CA PHE A 306 -11.88 -0.56 2.25
C PHE A 306 -12.57 0.67 2.87
N ASP A 307 -13.79 0.52 3.35
CA ASP A 307 -14.53 1.57 4.08
C ASP A 307 -14.23 1.58 5.59
N GLY A 308 -13.46 0.60 6.09
CA GLY A 308 -13.10 0.44 7.49
C GLY A 308 -14.24 -0.01 8.40
N GLY A 309 -15.38 -0.42 7.85
CA GLY A 309 -16.54 -0.82 8.65
C GLY A 309 -16.45 -2.26 9.19
N ILE A 310 -15.90 -3.17 8.40
CA ILE A 310 -15.87 -4.60 8.70
C ILE A 310 -14.43 -5.10 8.80
N GLY A 311 -14.14 -5.87 9.83
CA GLY A 311 -12.93 -6.66 9.97
C GLY A 311 -13.21 -8.13 9.67
N ALA A 312 -12.24 -8.84 9.11
CA ALA A 312 -12.27 -10.28 8.95
C ALA A 312 -11.06 -10.92 9.63
N SER A 313 -11.25 -12.10 10.20
CA SER A 313 -10.18 -12.90 10.80
C SER A 313 -10.27 -14.34 10.38
N GLY A 314 -9.15 -14.89 9.90
CA GLY A 314 -9.03 -16.26 9.44
C GLY A 314 -8.21 -17.07 10.42
N ASN A 315 -8.71 -18.24 10.80
CA ASN A 315 -8.11 -19.04 11.86
C ASN A 315 -7.53 -20.38 11.39
N SER A 316 -6.89 -21.09 12.32
CA SER A 316 -6.28 -22.42 12.09
C SER A 316 -7.28 -23.57 11.95
N THR A 317 -8.58 -23.32 12.06
CA THR A 317 -9.63 -24.33 11.85
C THR A 317 -10.38 -24.14 10.54
N GLY A 318 -10.06 -23.07 9.81
CA GLY A 318 -10.69 -22.72 8.54
C GLY A 318 -11.95 -21.88 8.65
N THR A 319 -12.23 -21.32 9.83
CA THR A 319 -13.29 -20.34 9.99
C THR A 319 -12.78 -18.95 9.66
N VAL A 320 -13.59 -18.18 8.93
CA VAL A 320 -13.41 -16.76 8.72
C VAL A 320 -14.53 -16.02 9.45
N ASP A 321 -14.18 -15.34 10.54
CA ASP A 321 -15.12 -14.54 11.32
C ASP A 321 -15.16 -13.10 10.79
N LEU A 322 -16.35 -12.50 10.78
CA LEU A 322 -16.59 -11.12 10.37
C LEU A 322 -17.05 -10.29 11.56
N TRP A 323 -16.48 -9.09 11.68
CA TRP A 323 -16.67 -8.20 12.81
C TRP A 323 -17.08 -6.81 12.35
N ASP A 324 -18.12 -6.25 12.95
CA ASP A 324 -18.39 -4.83 12.85
C ASP A 324 -17.38 -4.09 13.75
N LEU A 325 -16.47 -3.33 13.14
CA LEU A 325 -15.36 -2.67 13.84
C LEU A 325 -15.80 -1.50 14.72
N LYS A 326 -17.05 -1.04 14.57
CA LYS A 326 -17.61 0.04 15.38
C LYS A 326 -18.18 -0.47 16.69
N SER A 327 -18.87 -1.60 16.65
CA SER A 327 -19.54 -2.22 17.79
C SER A 327 -18.75 -3.37 18.42
N HIS A 328 -17.71 -3.85 17.73
CA HIS A 328 -16.90 -5.02 18.08
C HIS A 328 -17.71 -6.32 18.16
N ASN A 329 -18.87 -6.36 17.50
CA ASN A 329 -19.73 -7.54 17.46
C ASN A 329 -19.43 -8.39 16.24
N GLN A 330 -19.56 -9.71 16.41
CA GLN A 330 -19.52 -10.65 15.30
C GLN A 330 -20.79 -10.46 14.45
N VAL A 331 -20.62 -10.28 13.14
CA VAL A 331 -21.74 -10.09 12.18
C VAL A 331 -21.90 -11.27 11.23
N GLY A 332 -20.92 -12.18 11.19
CA GLY A 332 -20.99 -13.38 10.37
C GLY A 332 -19.78 -14.29 10.60
N ALA A 333 -19.91 -15.52 10.11
CA ALA A 333 -18.82 -16.48 10.06
C ALA A 333 -18.97 -17.34 8.80
N MET A 334 -17.86 -17.70 8.19
CA MET A 334 -17.79 -18.58 7.03
C MET A 334 -16.90 -19.78 7.41
N GLU A 335 -17.48 -20.98 7.42
CA GLU A 335 -16.77 -22.19 7.77
C GLU A 335 -16.25 -22.89 6.52
N LYS A 336 -14.93 -23.01 6.41
CA LYS A 336 -14.24 -23.77 5.37
C LYS A 336 -13.48 -24.91 6.06
N SER A 337 -13.96 -26.13 5.93
CA SER A 337 -13.51 -27.27 6.72
C SER A 337 -11.97 -27.47 6.78
N SER A 338 -11.40 -27.51 7.99
CA SER A 338 -10.08 -28.11 8.32
C SER A 338 -8.86 -27.62 7.51
N GLU A 339 -8.85 -26.35 7.10
CA GLU A 339 -7.75 -25.72 6.36
C GLU A 339 -7.33 -24.44 7.06
N ASN A 340 -6.03 -24.18 7.23
CA ASN A 340 -5.61 -22.93 7.86
C ASN A 340 -5.85 -21.75 6.91
N ILE A 341 -6.40 -20.64 7.43
CA ILE A 341 -6.56 -19.40 6.64
C ILE A 341 -5.36 -18.48 6.87
N HIS A 342 -4.44 -18.47 5.92
CA HIS A 342 -3.18 -17.74 5.99
C HIS A 342 -3.24 -16.34 5.37
N ALA A 343 -4.20 -16.09 4.48
CA ALA A 343 -4.35 -14.80 3.82
C ALA A 343 -5.82 -14.41 3.72
N LEU A 344 -6.11 -13.14 4.02
CA LEU A 344 -7.42 -12.53 3.82
C LEU A 344 -7.27 -11.23 3.05
N SER A 345 -8.21 -10.95 2.16
CA SER A 345 -8.24 -9.70 1.42
C SER A 345 -9.68 -9.35 1.05
N PHE A 346 -10.11 -8.15 1.46
CA PHE A 346 -11.40 -7.62 1.02
C PHE A 346 -11.30 -7.15 -0.42
N CYS A 347 -12.33 -7.42 -1.20
CA CYS A 347 -12.50 -6.78 -2.49
C CYS A 347 -12.97 -5.33 -2.28
N PRO A 348 -12.50 -4.38 -3.10
CA PRO A 348 -12.99 -3.00 -3.09
C PRO A 348 -14.48 -2.84 -3.41
N ASP A 349 -15.14 -3.87 -3.95
CA ASP A 349 -16.59 -3.88 -4.15
C ASP A 349 -17.40 -3.84 -2.83
N GLY A 350 -16.73 -4.03 -1.68
CA GLY A 350 -17.30 -3.99 -0.34
C GLY A 350 -18.17 -5.21 0.02
N VAL A 351 -18.27 -6.19 -0.87
CA VAL A 351 -19.21 -7.32 -0.75
C VAL A 351 -18.55 -8.66 -1.01
N THR A 352 -17.31 -8.68 -1.48
CA THR A 352 -16.55 -9.90 -1.73
C THR A 352 -15.34 -9.99 -0.80
N LEU A 353 -15.10 -11.16 -0.23
CA LEU A 353 -13.90 -11.48 0.56
C LEU A 353 -13.16 -12.66 -0.07
N LEU A 354 -11.83 -12.58 -0.08
CA LEU A 354 -10.96 -13.67 -0.49
C LEU A 354 -10.27 -14.27 0.72
N ALA A 355 -10.28 -15.60 0.79
CA ALA A 355 -9.63 -16.39 1.82
C ALA A 355 -8.65 -17.38 1.18
N GLY A 356 -7.36 -17.10 1.37
CA GLY A 356 -6.25 -17.97 0.98
C GLY A 356 -5.94 -18.97 2.11
N SER A 357 -5.79 -20.23 1.72
CA SER A 357 -5.59 -21.36 2.62
C SER A 357 -4.60 -22.37 2.03
N ASP A 358 -4.22 -23.36 2.84
CA ASP A 358 -3.34 -24.46 2.43
C ASP A 358 -3.80 -25.18 1.15
N ARG A 359 -5.12 -25.26 0.92
CA ARG A 359 -5.69 -26.01 -0.21
C ARG A 359 -6.32 -25.13 -1.28
N GLY A 360 -6.23 -23.81 -1.15
CA GLY A 360 -6.87 -22.97 -2.14
C GLY A 360 -7.18 -21.54 -1.75
N LEU A 361 -7.58 -20.80 -2.78
CA LEU A 361 -8.23 -19.51 -2.67
C LEU A 361 -9.74 -19.71 -2.78
N SER A 362 -10.50 -19.25 -1.79
CA SER A 362 -11.96 -19.16 -1.86
C SER A 362 -12.41 -17.71 -1.93
N THR A 363 -13.42 -17.44 -2.76
CA THR A 363 -14.09 -16.14 -2.83
C THR A 363 -15.49 -16.25 -2.24
N TRP A 364 -15.90 -15.25 -1.45
CA TRP A 364 -17.15 -15.29 -0.68
C TRP A 364 -17.96 -14.03 -0.91
N ASP A 365 -19.28 -14.18 -1.10
CA ASP A 365 -20.24 -13.09 -1.06
C ASP A 365 -20.67 -12.82 0.38
N LEU A 366 -20.32 -11.64 0.89
CA LEU A 366 -20.60 -11.22 2.26
C LEU A 366 -22.09 -10.94 2.52
N ARG A 367 -22.91 -10.75 1.48
CA ARG A 367 -24.34 -10.46 1.63
C ARG A 367 -25.13 -11.68 2.10
N ASN A 368 -24.66 -12.87 1.76
CA ASN A 368 -25.32 -14.14 2.05
C ASN A 368 -24.37 -15.20 2.65
N LEU A 369 -23.10 -14.85 2.86
CA LEU A 369 -22.05 -15.71 3.40
C LEU A 369 -21.89 -17.02 2.61
N LYS A 370 -21.93 -16.93 1.27
CA LYS A 370 -21.74 -18.09 0.38
C LYS A 370 -20.44 -18.01 -0.39
N GLU A 371 -19.81 -19.17 -0.54
CA GLU A 371 -18.68 -19.36 -1.43
C GLU A 371 -19.14 -19.22 -2.89
N LEU A 372 -18.43 -18.39 -3.66
CA LEU A 372 -18.69 -18.11 -5.07
C LEU A 372 -17.81 -18.95 -5.98
N LYS A 373 -16.49 -18.93 -5.73
CA LYS A 373 -15.49 -19.68 -6.49
C LYS A 373 -14.42 -20.24 -5.54
N ARG A 374 -13.85 -21.38 -5.93
CA ARG A 374 -12.72 -22.02 -5.26
C ARG A 374 -11.65 -22.40 -6.27
N PHE A 375 -10.39 -22.20 -5.88
CA PHE A 375 -9.23 -22.53 -6.69
C PHE A 375 -8.26 -23.38 -5.87
N GLU A 376 -7.79 -24.49 -6.43
CA GLU A 376 -6.95 -25.47 -5.72
C GLU A 376 -5.46 -25.18 -5.92
N SER A 377 -4.92 -24.27 -5.11
CA SER A 377 -3.49 -23.98 -5.01
C SER A 377 -3.16 -23.45 -3.63
N GLU A 378 -2.01 -23.81 -3.09
CA GLU A 378 -1.54 -23.29 -1.81
C GLU A 378 -1.31 -21.78 -1.92
N ILE A 379 -2.01 -20.99 -1.11
CA ILE A 379 -1.94 -19.53 -1.19
C ILE A 379 -1.10 -18.97 -0.05
N THR A 380 -0.02 -18.26 -0.41
CA THR A 380 0.85 -17.59 0.57
C THR A 380 0.45 -16.14 0.82
N SER A 381 -0.06 -15.45 -0.21
CA SER A 381 -0.50 -14.05 -0.09
C SER A 381 -1.57 -13.69 -1.12
N VAL A 382 -2.45 -12.77 -0.73
CA VAL A 382 -3.52 -12.21 -1.57
C VAL A 382 -3.63 -10.72 -1.26
N ARG A 383 -3.45 -9.85 -2.24
CA ARG A 383 -3.53 -8.39 -2.05
C ARG A 383 -4.18 -7.72 -3.26
N PHE A 384 -5.06 -6.77 -3.00
CA PHE A 384 -5.52 -5.85 -4.04
C PHE A 384 -4.55 -4.69 -4.21
N SER A 385 -4.45 -4.19 -5.44
CA SER A 385 -3.91 -2.85 -5.72
C SER A 385 -4.66 -1.78 -4.93
N GLU A 386 -4.01 -0.65 -4.66
CA GLU A 386 -4.59 0.47 -3.91
C GLU A 386 -5.86 1.04 -4.56
N ALA A 387 -5.88 1.04 -5.90
CA ALA A 387 -7.03 1.43 -6.71
C ALA A 387 -8.14 0.37 -6.72
N GLY A 388 -7.82 -0.88 -6.36
CA GLY A 388 -8.77 -1.98 -6.26
C GLY A 388 -9.05 -2.73 -7.56
N GLU A 389 -8.31 -2.45 -8.63
CA GLU A 389 -8.62 -2.96 -9.95
C GLU A 389 -7.97 -4.32 -10.23
N LEU A 390 -6.76 -4.51 -9.70
CA LEU A 390 -5.97 -5.73 -9.83
C LEU A 390 -5.84 -6.45 -8.50
N LEU A 391 -5.99 -7.77 -8.57
CA LEU A 391 -5.69 -8.72 -7.52
C LEU A 391 -4.37 -9.43 -7.83
N PHE A 392 -3.51 -9.48 -6.83
CA PHE A 392 -2.28 -10.26 -6.84
C PHE A 392 -2.45 -11.46 -5.91
N VAL A 393 -2.14 -12.66 -6.42
CA VAL A 393 -2.19 -13.92 -5.67
C VAL A 393 -0.85 -14.61 -5.78
N CYS A 394 -0.25 -14.93 -4.64
CA CYS A 394 0.99 -15.70 -4.56
C CYS A 394 0.67 -17.15 -4.19
N SER A 395 1.24 -18.07 -4.97
CA SER A 395 1.09 -19.51 -4.77
C SER A 395 2.40 -20.22 -5.07
N GLY A 396 3.14 -20.61 -4.04
CA GLY A 396 4.47 -21.18 -4.18
C GLY A 396 5.36 -20.24 -5.01
N ARG A 397 5.79 -20.67 -6.20
CA ARG A 397 6.65 -19.86 -7.10
C ARG A 397 5.87 -18.99 -8.09
N ARG A 398 4.54 -19.01 -8.02
CA ARG A 398 3.68 -18.32 -8.98
C ARG A 398 3.13 -17.03 -8.41
N LEU A 399 3.19 -15.97 -9.21
CA LEU A 399 2.48 -14.72 -9.02
C LEU A 399 1.41 -14.62 -10.09
N LEU A 400 0.15 -14.63 -9.68
CA LEU A 400 -0.99 -14.32 -10.51
C LEU A 400 -1.34 -12.84 -10.33
N CYS A 401 -1.62 -12.16 -11.42
CA CYS A 401 -2.23 -10.84 -11.44
C CYS A 401 -3.45 -10.85 -12.36
N SER A 402 -4.63 -10.53 -11.84
CA SER A 402 -5.83 -10.47 -12.67
C SER A 402 -6.88 -9.53 -12.07
N GLN A 403 -7.91 -9.21 -12.83
CA GLN A 403 -9.16 -8.71 -12.29
C GLN A 403 -9.92 -9.86 -11.64
N LEU A 404 -10.65 -9.61 -10.55
CA LEU A 404 -11.32 -10.65 -9.77
C LEU A 404 -12.37 -11.43 -10.58
N ASP A 405 -13.11 -10.74 -11.45
CA ASP A 405 -14.12 -11.33 -12.34
C ASP A 405 -13.51 -12.25 -13.40
N LYS A 406 -12.28 -11.97 -13.81
CA LYS A 406 -11.50 -12.73 -14.80
C LYS A 406 -10.57 -13.77 -14.17
N LEU A 407 -10.70 -14.01 -12.87
CA LEU A 407 -9.91 -15.00 -12.19
C LEU A 407 -10.44 -16.39 -12.56
N ASP A 408 -9.79 -16.98 -13.55
CA ASP A 408 -9.92 -18.38 -13.95
C ASP A 408 -8.50 -18.97 -13.90
N PHE A 409 -8.32 -20.10 -13.21
CA PHE A 409 -7.02 -20.78 -13.07
C PHE A 409 -6.80 -21.82 -14.17
#